data_AF-A0A1I1D8T4-F1
#
_entry.id   AF-A0A1I1D8T4-F1
#
_cell.length_a   1.000
_cell.length_b   1.000
_cell.length_c   1.000
_cell.angle_alpha   90.00
_cell.angle_beta   90.00
_cell.angle_gamma   90.00
#
_symmetry.space_group_name_H-M   'P 1'
#
loop_
_entity.id
_entity.type
_entity.pdbx_description
1 polymer ?
#
loop_
_entity_poly.entity_id
_entity_poly.type
_entity_poly.pdbx_seq_one_letter_code
_entity_poly.pdbx_strand_id
1 'polypeptide(L)'
;MVATLLAMSAQAQPVPPASAPVAAAPKYSAKELEQAFNFMDANHDGAISRNEAAGFRGVAKYFDRADSNKDDLLSREEFENAMNGVKQPSSQ
;
A
#
# COMPACT_ATOMS: atom_id res chain seq x y z
N MET A 1 28.40 41.57 17.33
CA MET A 1 27.98 41.14 15.97
C MET A 1 28.29 39.66 15.82
N VAL A 2 27.28 38.79 15.92
CA VAL A 2 27.24 37.40 15.40
C VAL A 2 25.75 37.02 15.35
N ALA A 3 25.13 37.08 14.17
CA ALA A 3 24.93 35.96 13.25
C ALA A 3 23.61 35.21 13.53
N THR A 4 22.56 35.69 12.87
CA THR A 4 21.29 35.00 12.64
C THR A 4 21.55 33.67 11.94
N LEU A 5 21.16 32.56 12.57
CA LEU A 5 20.99 31.29 11.88
C LEU A 5 19.66 30.68 12.31
N LEU A 6 18.75 30.70 11.35
CA LEU A 6 17.45 30.03 11.33
C LEU A 6 17.70 28.51 11.44
N ALA A 7 17.50 27.95 12.63
CA ALA A 7 17.59 26.50 12.80
C ALA A 7 16.29 25.86 12.30
N MET A 8 16.46 25.09 11.22
CA MET A 8 15.45 24.36 10.47
C MET A 8 14.67 23.39 11.36
N SER A 9 13.36 23.34 11.18
CA SER A 9 12.47 22.37 11.84
C SER A 9 12.90 20.94 11.52
N ALA A 10 13.32 20.22 12.56
CA ALA A 10 13.57 18.79 12.49
C ALA A 10 12.23 18.07 12.30
N GLN A 11 11.97 17.61 11.07
CA GLN A 11 10.90 16.66 10.79
C GLN A 11 11.34 15.31 11.36
N ALA A 12 10.90 15.01 12.59
CA ALA A 12 10.99 13.68 13.14
C ALA A 12 10.04 12.76 12.35
N GLN A 13 10.58 12.04 11.36
CA GLN A 13 9.95 10.82 10.85
C GLN A 13 10.60 9.65 11.59
N PRO A 14 9.93 9.02 12.57
CA PRO A 14 10.37 7.73 13.08
C PRO A 14 10.01 6.62 12.08
N VAL A 15 11.02 5.90 11.60
CA VAL A 15 10.94 4.57 10.97
C VAL A 15 11.72 3.58 11.87
N PRO A 16 11.67 2.24 11.70
CA PRO A 16 10.59 1.22 11.69
C PRO A 16 10.84 0.15 12.82
N PRO A 17 10.06 -0.95 13.00
CA PRO A 17 10.50 -2.23 12.41
C PRO A 17 9.38 -3.29 12.20
N ALA A 18 9.40 -3.97 11.06
CA ALA A 18 8.98 -5.37 10.99
C ALA A 18 9.80 -6.06 9.90
N SER A 19 10.85 -6.74 10.35
CA SER A 19 11.74 -7.55 9.52
C SER A 19 11.06 -8.86 9.11
N ALA A 20 11.02 -9.18 7.81
CA ALA A 20 11.41 -10.47 7.20
C ALA A 20 11.11 -10.45 5.67
N PRO A 21 11.71 -11.32 4.83
CA PRO A 21 13.09 -11.25 4.36
C PRO A 21 13.20 -11.19 2.81
N VAL A 22 14.25 -10.55 2.31
CA VAL A 22 14.87 -10.74 0.96
C VAL A 22 13.95 -10.92 -0.27
N ALA A 23 13.25 -9.87 -0.71
CA ALA A 23 12.74 -9.78 -2.08
C ALA A 23 12.99 -8.37 -2.62
N ALA A 24 13.23 -8.24 -3.93
CA ALA A 24 13.64 -7.03 -4.61
C ALA A 24 12.95 -5.75 -4.08
N ALA A 25 13.69 -4.63 -4.03
CA ALA A 25 13.18 -3.35 -3.55
C ALA A 25 11.74 -3.09 -4.03
N PRO A 26 10.82 -2.70 -3.13
CA PRO A 26 9.41 -2.53 -3.50
C PRO A 26 9.31 -1.52 -4.64
N LYS A 27 8.52 -1.85 -5.67
CA LYS A 27 8.37 -0.99 -6.85
C LYS A 27 7.64 0.30 -6.52
N TYR A 28 6.91 0.32 -5.41
CA TYR A 28 6.13 1.45 -4.92
C TYR A 28 6.38 1.61 -3.42
N SER A 29 6.55 2.85 -2.97
CA SER A 29 6.64 3.14 -1.54
C SER A 29 5.28 2.88 -0.87
N ALA A 30 5.28 2.57 0.44
CA ALA A 30 4.05 2.41 1.21
C ALA A 30 3.08 3.58 0.99
N LYS A 31 3.58 4.82 1.05
CA LYS A 31 2.79 6.03 0.81
C LYS A 31 2.13 6.08 -0.58
N GLU A 32 2.81 5.60 -1.63
CA GLU A 32 2.24 5.55 -2.98
C GLU A 32 1.13 4.51 -3.09
N LEU A 33 1.30 3.36 -2.41
CA LEU A 33 0.27 2.33 -2.32
C LEU A 33 -0.94 2.83 -1.54
N GLU A 34 -0.73 3.53 -0.43
CA GLU A 34 -1.81 4.15 0.34
C GLU A 34 -2.60 5.18 -0.48
N GLN A 35 -1.90 6.02 -1.25
CA GLN A 35 -2.55 6.99 -2.13
C GLN A 35 -3.35 6.31 -3.24
N ALA A 36 -2.80 5.27 -3.87
CA ALA A 36 -3.50 4.50 -4.90
C ALA A 36 -4.71 3.76 -4.32
N PHE A 37 -4.56 3.17 -3.14
CA PHE A 37 -5.62 2.49 -2.41
C PHE A 37 -6.76 3.46 -2.07
N ASN A 38 -6.44 4.58 -1.43
CA ASN A 38 -7.42 5.60 -1.05
C ASN A 38 -8.08 6.29 -2.26
N PHE A 39 -7.43 6.25 -3.43
CA PHE A 39 -8.03 6.72 -4.67
C PHE A 39 -9.07 5.74 -5.25
N MET A 40 -8.95 4.45 -4.91
CA MET A 40 -9.84 3.39 -5.37
C MET A 40 -10.97 3.10 -4.38
N ASP A 41 -10.68 3.18 -3.09
CA ASP A 41 -11.61 3.05 -1.95
C ASP A 41 -12.49 4.31 -1.87
N ALA A 42 -13.48 4.39 -2.75
CA ALA A 42 -14.30 5.57 -2.95
C ALA A 42 -15.29 5.79 -1.79
N ASN A 43 -15.68 4.71 -1.12
CA ASN A 43 -16.51 4.76 0.09
C ASN A 43 -15.68 4.93 1.38
N HIS A 44 -14.36 4.86 1.30
CA HIS A 44 -13.43 4.98 2.43
C HIS A 44 -13.69 3.95 3.55
N ASP A 45 -14.10 2.73 3.18
CA ASP A 45 -14.36 1.66 4.15
C ASP A 45 -13.08 0.88 4.50
N GLY A 46 -11.98 1.15 3.78
CA GLY A 46 -10.69 0.50 4.02
C GLY A 46 -10.51 -0.81 3.26
N ALA A 47 -11.35 -1.08 2.26
CA ALA A 47 -11.28 -2.23 1.36
C ALA A 47 -11.79 -1.84 -0.03
N ILE A 48 -11.11 -2.29 -1.10
CA ILE A 48 -11.56 -2.04 -2.47
C ILE A 48 -12.51 -3.16 -2.89
N SER A 49 -13.78 -2.82 -3.07
CA SER A 49 -14.81 -3.77 -3.54
C SER A 49 -14.65 -4.10 -5.02
N ARG A 50 -15.18 -5.24 -5.47
CA ARG A 50 -15.22 -5.57 -6.92
C ARG A 50 -15.85 -4.46 -7.77
N ASN A 51 -16.86 -3.77 -7.26
CA ASN A 51 -17.51 -2.64 -7.96
C ASN A 51 -16.56 -1.44 -8.11
N GLU A 52 -15.77 -1.13 -7.09
CA GLU A 52 -14.78 -0.06 -7.11
C GLU A 52 -13.60 -0.42 -8.02
N ALA A 53 -13.11 -1.65 -7.91
CA ALA A 53 -12.09 -2.21 -8.78
C ALA A 53 -12.53 -2.25 -10.26
N ALA A 54 -13.81 -2.48 -10.55
CA ALA A 54 -14.34 -2.50 -11.92
C ALA A 54 -14.20 -1.16 -12.64
N GLY A 55 -14.13 -0.04 -11.89
CA GLY A 55 -13.81 1.28 -12.45
C GLY A 55 -12.38 1.37 -12.99
N PHE A 56 -11.49 0.47 -12.56
CA PHE A 56 -10.07 0.47 -12.90
C PHE A 56 -9.69 -0.81 -13.64
N ARG A 57 -9.62 -0.74 -14.98
CA ARG A 57 -9.29 -1.88 -15.86
C ARG A 57 -8.01 -2.64 -15.45
N GLY A 58 -7.03 -1.95 -14.87
CA GLY A 58 -5.81 -2.57 -14.36
C GLY A 58 -6.08 -3.47 -13.16
N VAL A 59 -6.80 -2.97 -12.15
CA VAL A 59 -7.09 -3.72 -10.92
C VAL A 59 -8.13 -4.78 -11.17
N ALA A 60 -9.22 -4.50 -11.91
CA ALA A 60 -10.24 -5.49 -12.25
C ALA A 60 -9.66 -6.78 -12.87
N LYS A 61 -8.61 -6.65 -13.69
CA LYS A 61 -7.93 -7.79 -14.33
C LYS A 61 -7.14 -8.65 -13.34
N TYR A 62 -6.58 -8.03 -12.30
CA TYR A 62 -5.77 -8.72 -11.29
C TYR A 62 -6.51 -8.89 -9.96
N PHE A 63 -7.78 -8.49 -9.88
CA PHE A 63 -8.59 -8.51 -8.68
C PHE A 63 -8.65 -9.92 -8.10
N ASP A 64 -9.07 -10.89 -8.91
CA ASP A 64 -9.16 -12.32 -8.53
C ASP A 64 -7.81 -12.92 -8.11
N ARG A 65 -6.71 -12.33 -8.59
CA ARG A 65 -5.34 -12.75 -8.22
C ARG A 65 -4.85 -12.08 -6.94
N ALA A 66 -5.37 -10.89 -6.64
CA ALA A 66 -5.02 -10.12 -5.47
C ALA A 66 -5.86 -10.55 -4.26
N ASP A 67 -7.15 -10.83 -4.49
CA ASP A 67 -8.15 -11.33 -3.55
C ASP A 67 -7.84 -12.81 -3.24
N SER A 68 -6.99 -13.00 -2.25
CA SER A 68 -6.44 -14.31 -1.89
C SER A 68 -7.41 -15.10 -1.01
N ASN A 69 -8.20 -14.40 -0.20
CA ASN A 69 -9.25 -14.98 0.63
C ASN A 69 -10.58 -15.17 -0.12
N LYS A 70 -10.74 -14.59 -1.30
CA LYS A 70 -11.93 -14.69 -2.17
C LYS A 70 -13.19 -14.13 -1.50
N ASP A 71 -13.04 -13.01 -0.81
CA ASP A 71 -14.14 -12.32 -0.13
C ASP A 71 -14.75 -11.21 -0.99
N ASP A 72 -14.36 -11.12 -2.28
CA ASP A 72 -14.80 -10.08 -3.22
C ASP A 72 -14.44 -8.64 -2.78
N LEU A 73 -13.46 -8.55 -1.88
CA LEU A 73 -12.90 -7.33 -1.29
C LEU A 73 -11.38 -7.43 -1.31
N LEU A 74 -10.69 -6.35 -1.71
CA LEU A 74 -9.25 -6.24 -1.58
C LEU A 74 -8.90 -5.44 -0.34
N SER A 75 -8.36 -6.14 0.64
CA SER A 75 -7.78 -5.51 1.83
C SER A 75 -6.51 -4.74 1.45
N ARG A 76 -6.10 -3.80 2.32
CA ARG A 76 -4.85 -3.05 2.15
C ARG A 76 -3.65 -3.98 1.94
N GLU A 77 -3.54 -5.01 2.76
CA GLU A 77 -2.47 -6.01 2.66
C GLU A 77 -2.48 -6.71 1.29
N GLU A 78 -3.63 -7.19 0.84
CA GLU A 78 -3.77 -7.86 -0.45
C GLU A 78 -3.41 -6.97 -1.64
N PHE A 79 -3.81 -5.69 -1.58
CA PHE A 79 -3.44 -4.69 -2.56
C PHE A 79 -1.91 -4.45 -2.59
N GLU A 80 -1.29 -4.30 -1.42
CA GLU A 80 0.16 -4.11 -1.30
C GLU A 80 0.94 -5.31 -1.85
N ASN A 81 0.48 -6.54 -1.56
CA ASN A 81 1.09 -7.76 -2.07
C ASN A 81 0.94 -7.91 -3.58
N ALA A 82 -0.24 -7.59 -4.11
CA ALA A 82 -0.50 -7.60 -5.55
C ALA A 82 0.42 -6.61 -6.29
N MET A 83 0.66 -5.44 -5.73
CA MET A 83 1.53 -4.39 -6.29
C MET A 83 3.02 -4.70 -6.16
N ASN A 84 3.48 -5.14 -4.98
CA ASN A 84 4.88 -5.46 -4.75
C ASN A 84 5.28 -6.84 -5.26
N GLY A 85 4.32 -7.66 -5.70
CA GLY A 85 4.57 -9.02 -6.19
C GLY A 85 5.09 -9.96 -5.10
N VAL A 86 4.95 -9.56 -3.84
CA VAL A 86 5.26 -10.39 -2.69
C VAL A 86 4.11 -11.39 -2.60
N LYS A 87 4.31 -12.60 -3.11
CA LYS A 87 3.44 -13.71 -2.73
C LYS A 87 3.54 -13.80 -1.21
N GLN A 88 2.48 -13.47 -0.47
CA GLN A 88 2.48 -13.74 0.96
C GLN A 88 2.70 -15.25 1.16
N PRO A 89 3.63 -15.67 2.03
CA PRO A 89 3.48 -16.94 2.70
C PRO A 89 2.24 -16.80 3.60
N SER A 90 1.17 -17.47 3.22
CA SER A 90 0.00 -17.67 4.08
C SER A 90 0.48 -18.09 5.46
N SER A 91 0.15 -17.32 6.50
CA SER A 91 0.20 -17.85 7.85
C SER A 91 -0.74 -19.04 7.93
N GLN A 92 -0.16 -20.21 8.19
CA GLN A 92 -0.85 -21.34 8.81
C GLN A 92 -1.42 -20.95 10.17
#